data_AF-A0A6B8M0W8-F1
#
_entry.id   AF-A0A6B8M0W8-F1
#
_cell.length_a   1.000
_cell.length_b   1.000
_cell.length_c   1.000
_cell.angle_alpha   90.00
_cell.angle_beta   90.00
_cell.angle_gamma   90.00
#
_symmetry.space_group_name_H-M   'P 1'
#
loop_
_entity.id
_entity.type
_entity.pdbx_description
1 polymer ?
#
loop_
_entity_poly.entity_id
_entity_poly.type
_entity_poly.pdbx_seq_one_letter_code
_entity_poly.pdbx_strand_id
1 'polypeptide(L)'
;MDRQKELLKHIGKEARGIEIGPYFSPLAPKREGYNCLSLDVFDTETLKRRAATDPSLPPEKVELIEPVDLVGSAVTIDRLCRAKGFDGDFDYVVSSHNFEHLPNPIAFLQACGRVLRRGGYLSMALPDKRACFDFFRSRTSLSAWIEAFFDGRERPTHAQIFDQNGLIASAEMCGRTAITFFLDEDVDRISVTPALQEAFAAWKQKRETQDASYYDVHCWVFTPSSFRLLLSDLYFLGLSPFAVEEVSETTVSEFYAHLRLAGYKTFSGEEAEAYHAARERMLRDVLCDEARAAGREIALFEHMRARYRRIGWNAPIVMARALKILLRTRKPALLRQYLAICDSVFFDADFYRQNYGVSDAATHYLLAGARLGFDPGPFFSTRQYLERNPDVAERGVNPLAHYELSGRPEGRQPALR
;
A
#
# COMPACT_ATOMS: atom_id res chain seq x y z
N MET A 1 0.40 16.50 -0.11
CA MET A 1 1.10 16.14 -1.36
C MET A 1 0.13 16.43 -2.50
N ASP A 2 0.58 17.12 -3.55
CA ASP A 2 -0.27 17.44 -4.70
C ASP A 2 -0.28 16.23 -5.65
N ARG A 3 -1.44 15.56 -5.74
CA ARG A 3 -1.64 14.33 -6.53
C ARG A 3 -1.25 14.51 -8.00
N GLN A 4 -1.67 15.63 -8.61
CA GLN A 4 -1.42 15.91 -10.02
C GLN A 4 0.08 16.13 -10.25
N LYS A 5 0.71 16.91 -9.37
CA LYS A 5 2.15 17.16 -9.42
C LYS A 5 2.98 15.90 -9.30
N GLU A 6 2.62 14.97 -8.40
CA GLU A 6 3.35 13.71 -8.26
C GLU A 6 3.20 12.82 -9.50
N LEU A 7 1.98 12.62 -9.98
CA LEU A 7 1.73 11.78 -11.16
C LEU A 7 2.37 12.35 -12.43
N LEU A 8 2.50 13.68 -12.52
CA LEU A 8 3.10 14.37 -13.65
C LEU A 8 4.55 14.82 -13.43
N LYS A 9 5.25 14.38 -12.38
CA LYS A 9 6.59 14.91 -12.05
C LYS A 9 7.66 14.69 -13.12
N HIS A 10 7.45 13.74 -14.03
CA HIS A 10 8.31 13.47 -15.19
C HIS A 10 7.77 14.04 -16.51
N ILE A 11 6.65 14.78 -16.46
CA ILE A 11 5.85 15.17 -17.61
C ILE A 11 5.73 16.70 -17.70
N GLY A 12 6.22 17.26 -18.80
CA GLY A 12 6.02 18.68 -19.15
C GLY A 12 4.76 18.90 -19.97
N LYS A 13 4.24 20.13 -20.00
CA LYS A 13 3.03 20.48 -20.78
C LYS A 13 3.21 20.27 -22.29
N GLU A 14 4.39 20.60 -22.82
CA GLU A 14 4.73 20.46 -24.23
C GLU A 14 4.96 18.99 -24.65
N ALA A 15 5.22 18.11 -23.67
CA ALA A 15 5.43 16.69 -23.93
C ALA A 15 4.15 16.08 -24.49
N ARG A 16 4.30 15.26 -25.52
CA ARG A 16 3.17 14.63 -26.19
C ARG A 16 2.81 13.34 -25.46
N GLY A 17 1.61 13.24 -24.92
CA GLY A 17 1.22 12.05 -24.18
C GLY A 17 -0.19 11.58 -24.40
N ILE A 18 -0.55 10.53 -23.66
CA ILE A 18 -1.89 9.95 -23.64
C ILE A 18 -2.33 9.80 -22.18
N GLU A 19 -3.52 10.29 -21.85
CA GLU A 19 -4.18 10.03 -20.58
C GLU A 19 -5.35 9.07 -20.79
N ILE A 20 -5.38 8.00 -19.99
CA ILE A 20 -6.38 6.95 -20.06
C ILE A 20 -7.46 7.21 -19.00
N GLY A 21 -8.72 7.26 -19.43
CA GLY A 21 -9.90 7.42 -18.58
C GLY A 21 -9.92 8.72 -17.76
N PRO A 22 -9.64 9.91 -18.34
CA PRO A 22 -9.60 11.16 -17.56
C PRO A 22 -10.96 11.58 -16.98
N TYR A 23 -12.05 11.11 -17.60
CA TYR A 23 -13.43 11.49 -17.31
C TYR A 23 -13.59 13.03 -17.14
N PHE A 24 -14.10 13.52 -16.00
CA PHE A 24 -14.23 14.96 -15.72
C PHE A 24 -13.03 15.58 -14.99
N SER A 25 -12.04 14.78 -14.59
CA SER A 25 -10.91 15.22 -13.75
C SER A 25 -9.55 14.80 -14.34
N PRO A 26 -9.22 15.23 -15.58
CA PRO A 26 -7.95 14.92 -16.21
C PRO A 26 -6.77 15.39 -15.35
N LEU A 27 -5.72 14.57 -15.31
CA LEU A 27 -4.41 14.89 -14.74
C LEU A 27 -3.63 15.82 -15.66
N ALA A 28 -3.70 15.64 -16.97
CA ALA A 28 -3.03 16.47 -17.97
C ALA A 28 -4.06 17.20 -18.86
N PRO A 29 -4.85 18.13 -18.31
CA PRO A 29 -5.95 18.79 -19.02
C PRO A 29 -5.49 19.57 -20.24
N LYS A 30 -6.11 19.31 -21.39
CA LYS A 30 -5.91 20.09 -22.62
C LYS A 30 -6.23 21.57 -22.41
N ARG A 31 -7.28 21.88 -21.61
CA ARG A 31 -7.66 23.27 -21.29
C ARG A 31 -6.58 24.06 -20.55
N GLU A 32 -5.61 23.40 -19.94
CA GLU A 32 -4.46 24.04 -19.27
C GLU A 32 -3.19 24.03 -20.14
N GLY A 33 -3.31 23.65 -21.42
CA GLY A 33 -2.23 23.66 -22.40
C GLY A 33 -1.40 22.37 -22.45
N TYR A 34 -1.87 21.26 -21.87
CA TYR A 34 -1.19 19.97 -22.04
C TYR A 34 -1.39 19.41 -23.45
N ASN A 35 -0.30 18.97 -24.08
CA ASN A 35 -0.32 18.20 -25.33
C ASN A 35 -0.65 16.72 -25.04
N CYS A 36 -1.89 16.47 -24.61
CA CYS A 36 -2.34 15.16 -24.15
C CYS A 36 -3.52 14.67 -24.97
N LEU A 37 -3.44 13.45 -25.49
CA LEU A 37 -4.59 12.75 -26.06
C LEU A 37 -5.38 12.06 -24.94
N SER A 38 -6.70 12.09 -25.02
CA SER A 38 -7.60 11.36 -24.12
C SER A 38 -8.00 10.04 -24.75
N LEU A 39 -7.81 8.93 -24.02
CA LEU A 39 -8.28 7.60 -24.37
C LEU A 39 -9.36 7.15 -23.41
N ASP A 40 -10.50 6.71 -23.93
CA ASP A 40 -11.59 6.16 -23.12
C ASP A 40 -12.31 5.02 -23.86
N VAL A 41 -12.99 4.13 -23.14
CA VAL A 41 -13.83 3.09 -23.73
C VAL A 41 -15.11 3.65 -24.34
N PHE A 42 -15.54 4.85 -23.91
CA PHE A 42 -16.70 5.57 -24.45
C PHE A 42 -16.28 6.83 -25.20
N ASP A 43 -17.07 7.23 -26.21
CA ASP A 43 -16.92 8.53 -26.84
C ASP A 43 -17.37 9.69 -25.92
N THR A 44 -16.98 10.92 -26.27
CA THR A 44 -17.28 12.13 -25.48
C THR A 44 -18.77 12.30 -25.20
N GLU A 45 -19.62 12.07 -26.19
CA GLU A 45 -21.08 12.24 -26.06
C GLU A 45 -21.67 11.21 -25.11
N THR A 46 -21.18 9.98 -25.15
CA THR A 46 -21.57 8.92 -24.22
C THR A 46 -21.10 9.21 -22.82
N LEU A 47 -19.87 9.69 -22.62
CA LEU A 47 -19.38 10.11 -21.30
C LEU A 47 -20.22 11.25 -20.74
N LYS A 48 -20.48 12.31 -21.52
CA LYS A 48 -21.32 13.44 -21.09
C LYS A 48 -22.74 13.01 -20.75
N ARG A 49 -23.34 12.13 -21.55
CA ARG A 49 -24.69 11.59 -21.27
C ARG A 49 -24.71 10.79 -19.96
N ARG A 50 -23.72 9.93 -19.72
CA ARG A 50 -23.60 9.14 -18.48
C ARG A 50 -23.40 10.07 -17.27
N ALA A 51 -22.50 11.03 -17.41
CA ALA A 51 -22.21 12.05 -16.40
C ALA A 51 -23.44 12.87 -16.02
N ALA A 52 -24.24 13.30 -17.01
CA ALA A 52 -25.47 14.06 -16.77
C ALA A 52 -26.57 13.25 -16.04
N THR A 53 -26.51 11.92 -16.11
CA THR A 53 -27.44 11.02 -15.41
C THR A 53 -26.93 10.50 -14.06
N ASP A 54 -25.68 10.81 -13.69
CA ASP A 54 -25.07 10.34 -12.45
C ASP A 54 -25.48 11.27 -11.29
N PRO A 55 -26.27 10.78 -10.31
CA PRO A 55 -26.73 11.61 -9.19
C PRO A 55 -25.59 12.01 -8.24
N SER A 56 -24.43 11.36 -8.32
CA SER A 56 -23.25 11.68 -7.51
C SER A 56 -22.38 12.78 -8.13
N LEU A 57 -22.63 13.14 -9.38
CA LEU A 57 -21.83 14.11 -10.12
C LEU A 57 -22.57 15.46 -10.25
N PRO A 58 -22.00 16.58 -9.77
CA PRO A 58 -22.57 17.89 -9.98
C PRO A 58 -22.66 18.26 -11.48
N PRO A 59 -23.75 18.87 -11.97
CA PRO A 59 -23.94 19.17 -13.39
C PRO A 59 -22.80 19.97 -14.03
N GLU A 60 -22.17 20.88 -13.28
CA GLU A 60 -21.04 21.68 -13.75
C GLU A 60 -19.78 20.86 -14.06
N LYS A 61 -19.65 19.64 -13.51
CA LYS A 61 -18.53 18.74 -13.81
C LYS A 61 -18.66 18.09 -15.18
N VAL A 62 -19.86 18.00 -15.74
CA VAL A 62 -20.08 17.44 -17.09
C VAL A 62 -19.33 18.25 -18.15
N GLU A 63 -19.27 19.58 -17.98
CA GLU A 63 -18.54 20.49 -18.88
C GLU A 63 -17.02 20.37 -18.76
N LEU A 64 -16.51 19.71 -17.71
CA LEU A 64 -15.08 19.45 -17.55
C LEU A 64 -14.60 18.22 -18.33
N ILE A 65 -15.51 17.44 -18.93
CA ILE A 65 -15.16 16.30 -19.77
C ILE A 65 -14.58 16.82 -21.09
N GLU A 66 -13.31 16.52 -21.32
CA GLU A 66 -12.59 16.91 -22.54
C GLU A 66 -12.89 15.95 -23.71
N PRO A 67 -12.66 16.36 -24.98
CA PRO A 67 -12.83 15.48 -26.12
C PRO A 67 -12.00 14.21 -26.01
N VAL A 68 -12.59 13.07 -26.34
CA VAL A 68 -11.92 11.77 -26.38
C VAL A 68 -11.35 11.58 -27.79
N ASP A 69 -10.04 11.40 -27.90
CA ASP A 69 -9.36 11.27 -29.19
C ASP A 69 -9.27 9.81 -29.64
N LEU A 70 -9.11 8.89 -28.67
CA LEU A 70 -8.98 7.45 -28.87
C LEU A 70 -10.12 6.72 -28.15
N VAL A 71 -11.00 6.06 -28.90
CA VAL A 71 -12.14 5.30 -28.33
C VAL A 71 -11.85 3.81 -28.40
N GLY A 72 -11.77 3.15 -27.24
CA GLY A 72 -11.58 1.71 -27.14
C GLY A 72 -10.81 1.27 -25.88
N SER A 73 -10.48 -0.02 -25.81
CA SER A 73 -9.74 -0.57 -24.67
C SER A 73 -8.28 -0.12 -24.66
N ALA A 74 -7.82 0.35 -23.50
CA ALA A 74 -6.43 0.72 -23.27
C ALA A 74 -5.45 -0.45 -23.53
N VAL A 75 -5.89 -1.71 -23.38
CA VAL A 75 -5.09 -2.91 -23.73
C VAL A 75 -4.65 -2.89 -25.21
N THR A 76 -5.40 -2.18 -26.06
CA THR A 76 -5.15 -2.03 -27.50
C THR A 76 -4.69 -0.64 -27.90
N ILE A 77 -4.16 0.16 -26.97
CA ILE A 77 -3.72 1.55 -27.18
C ILE A 77 -2.85 1.73 -28.44
N ASP A 78 -1.97 0.76 -28.74
CA ASP A 78 -1.11 0.81 -29.92
C ASP A 78 -1.91 0.69 -31.23
N ARG A 79 -2.93 -0.15 -31.27
CA ARG A 79 -3.82 -0.30 -32.44
C ARG A 79 -4.69 0.93 -32.62
N LEU A 80 -5.20 1.50 -31.52
CA LEU A 80 -6.01 2.72 -31.53
C LEU A 80 -5.20 3.91 -32.05
N CYS A 81 -3.95 4.07 -31.59
CA CYS A 81 -3.05 5.11 -32.08
C CYS A 81 -2.81 4.99 -33.60
N ARG A 82 -2.46 3.80 -34.09
CA ARG A 82 -2.23 3.57 -35.53
C ARG A 82 -3.47 3.86 -36.37
N ALA A 83 -4.66 3.45 -35.89
CA ALA A 83 -5.92 3.69 -36.59
C ALA A 83 -6.23 5.19 -36.74
N LYS A 84 -5.68 6.04 -35.86
CA LYS A 84 -5.80 7.51 -35.90
C LYS A 84 -4.61 8.20 -36.58
N GLY A 85 -3.72 7.44 -37.21
CA GLY A 85 -2.54 7.98 -37.90
C GLY A 85 -1.43 8.45 -36.95
N PHE A 86 -1.39 7.92 -35.73
CA PHE A 86 -0.29 8.16 -34.80
C PHE A 86 0.72 7.01 -34.88
N ASP A 87 1.93 7.33 -35.30
CA ASP A 87 3.02 6.34 -35.46
C ASP A 87 3.74 5.99 -34.14
N GLY A 88 3.27 6.50 -33.00
CA GLY A 88 3.89 6.33 -31.69
C GLY A 88 4.68 7.57 -31.25
N ASP A 89 5.84 7.35 -30.62
CA ASP A 89 6.76 8.35 -30.08
C ASP A 89 6.17 9.31 -29.04
N PHE A 90 5.22 8.82 -28.25
CA PHE A 90 4.71 9.57 -27.10
C PHE A 90 5.78 9.65 -25.99
N ASP A 91 5.88 10.82 -25.36
CA ASP A 91 6.73 11.05 -24.20
C ASP A 91 6.21 10.33 -22.95
N TYR A 92 4.88 10.25 -22.81
CA TYR A 92 4.26 9.65 -21.65
C TYR A 92 2.88 9.03 -21.92
N VAL A 93 2.53 8.09 -21.04
CA VAL A 93 1.18 7.59 -20.82
C VAL A 93 0.86 7.76 -19.34
N VAL A 94 -0.33 8.27 -19.02
CA VAL A 94 -0.84 8.37 -17.65
C VAL A 94 -2.11 7.54 -17.52
N SER A 95 -2.19 6.73 -16.47
CA SER A 95 -3.36 5.89 -16.15
C SER A 95 -3.69 6.00 -14.67
N SER A 96 -4.82 6.63 -14.34
CA SER A 96 -5.24 6.84 -12.96
C SER A 96 -6.53 6.08 -12.68
N HIS A 97 -6.49 5.12 -11.74
CA HIS A 97 -7.64 4.26 -11.40
C HIS A 97 -8.28 3.60 -12.63
N ASN A 98 -7.46 2.85 -13.35
CA ASN A 98 -7.84 2.20 -14.61
C ASN A 98 -7.08 0.88 -14.79
N PHE A 99 -5.81 0.84 -14.38
CA PHE A 99 -4.96 -0.33 -14.57
C PHE A 99 -5.52 -1.59 -13.90
N GLU A 100 -6.08 -1.44 -12.70
CA GLU A 100 -6.72 -2.47 -11.90
C GLU A 100 -7.97 -3.07 -12.58
N HIS A 101 -8.61 -2.34 -13.49
CA HIS A 101 -9.75 -2.82 -14.28
C HIS A 101 -9.33 -3.60 -15.54
N LEU A 102 -8.07 -3.50 -15.99
CA LEU A 102 -7.62 -4.08 -17.25
C LEU A 102 -7.52 -5.61 -17.16
N PRO A 103 -8.30 -6.40 -17.93
CA PRO A 103 -8.26 -7.86 -17.82
C PRO A 103 -6.95 -8.52 -18.24
N ASN A 104 -6.08 -7.80 -18.95
CA ASN A 104 -4.78 -8.29 -19.42
C ASN A 104 -3.68 -7.22 -19.25
N PRO A 105 -3.06 -7.15 -18.05
CA PRO A 105 -2.04 -6.15 -17.74
C PRO A 105 -0.78 -6.25 -18.58
N ILE A 106 -0.36 -7.47 -18.93
CA ILE A 106 0.85 -7.69 -19.74
C ILE A 106 0.63 -7.16 -21.16
N ALA A 107 -0.51 -7.47 -21.79
CA ALA A 107 -0.82 -6.95 -23.12
C ALA A 107 -0.88 -5.42 -23.13
N PHE A 108 -1.46 -4.81 -22.08
CA PHE A 108 -1.45 -3.36 -21.89
C PHE A 108 -0.03 -2.79 -21.80
N LEU A 109 0.83 -3.33 -20.93
CA LEU A 109 2.22 -2.88 -20.81
C LEU A 109 2.95 -3.01 -22.16
N GLN A 110 2.79 -4.11 -22.88
CA GLN A 110 3.42 -4.27 -24.18
C GLN A 110 2.89 -3.26 -25.21
N ALA A 111 1.60 -2.93 -25.18
CA ALA A 111 0.99 -1.92 -26.04
C ALA A 111 1.51 -0.51 -25.72
N CYS A 112 1.61 -0.14 -24.44
CA CYS A 112 2.26 1.10 -24.01
C CYS A 112 3.71 1.18 -24.50
N GLY A 113 4.47 0.09 -24.42
CA GLY A 113 5.85 0.04 -24.92
C GLY A 113 5.99 0.22 -26.44
N ARG A 114 4.91 0.00 -27.22
CA ARG A 114 4.88 0.22 -28.67
C ARG A 114 4.48 1.64 -29.06
N VAL A 115 3.91 2.43 -28.16
CA VAL A 115 3.51 3.82 -28.43
C VAL A 115 4.46 4.83 -27.81
N LEU A 116 5.14 4.49 -26.72
CA LEU A 116 6.11 5.38 -26.08
C LEU A 116 7.44 5.40 -26.83
N ARG A 117 8.09 6.57 -26.88
CA ARG A 117 9.50 6.66 -27.28
C ARG A 117 10.40 6.06 -26.20
N ARG A 118 11.63 5.68 -26.57
CA ARG A 118 12.62 5.17 -25.60
C ARG A 118 12.84 6.20 -24.47
N GLY A 119 12.85 5.71 -23.23
CA GLY A 119 12.93 6.54 -22.03
C GLY A 119 11.66 7.31 -21.68
N GLY A 120 10.57 7.16 -22.44
CA GLY A 120 9.25 7.68 -22.08
C GLY A 120 8.68 7.00 -20.84
N TYR A 121 7.69 7.64 -20.22
CA TYR A 121 7.14 7.23 -18.93
C TYR A 121 5.72 6.69 -19.02
N LEU A 122 5.46 5.58 -18.34
CA LEU A 122 4.11 5.18 -17.93
C LEU A 122 3.95 5.51 -16.45
N SER A 123 3.10 6.49 -16.13
CA SER A 123 2.82 6.91 -14.75
C SER A 123 1.40 6.50 -14.36
N MET A 124 1.25 5.95 -13.16
CA MET A 124 -0.02 5.36 -12.74
C MET A 124 -0.37 5.71 -11.30
N ALA A 125 -1.66 5.93 -11.04
CA ALA A 125 -2.24 5.88 -9.71
C ALA A 125 -3.08 4.61 -9.60
N LEU A 126 -2.84 3.84 -8.54
CA LEU A 126 -3.53 2.57 -8.30
C LEU A 126 -4.11 2.54 -6.88
N PRO A 127 -5.26 1.89 -6.68
CA PRO A 127 -5.79 1.62 -5.35
C PRO A 127 -4.78 0.84 -4.50
N ASP A 128 -4.60 1.26 -3.25
CA ASP A 128 -3.88 0.48 -2.26
C ASP A 128 -4.88 -0.42 -1.53
N LYS A 129 -4.75 -1.73 -1.72
CA LYS A 129 -5.65 -2.70 -1.07
C LYS A 129 -5.66 -2.60 0.45
N ARG A 130 -4.67 -1.94 1.07
CA ARG A 130 -4.60 -1.79 2.53
C ARG A 130 -5.54 -0.69 3.03
N ALA A 131 -6.11 0.12 2.13
CA ALA A 131 -6.85 1.34 2.45
C ALA A 131 -8.10 1.56 1.54
N CYS A 132 -8.54 0.54 0.81
CA CYS A 132 -9.73 0.61 -0.05
C CYS A 132 -10.62 -0.63 0.09
N PHE A 133 -11.73 -0.65 -0.65
CA PHE A 133 -12.70 -1.74 -0.64
C PHE A 133 -12.15 -3.11 -1.05
N ASP A 134 -10.93 -3.18 -1.61
CA ASP A 134 -10.22 -4.44 -1.86
C ASP A 134 -9.54 -5.02 -0.61
N PHE A 135 -9.77 -4.47 0.58
CA PHE A 135 -9.09 -4.85 1.81
C PHE A 135 -9.12 -6.33 2.14
N PHE A 136 -10.28 -6.98 2.01
CA PHE A 136 -10.40 -8.41 2.28
C PHE A 136 -10.08 -9.30 1.07
N ARG A 137 -9.81 -8.72 -0.10
CA ARG A 137 -9.51 -9.49 -1.31
C ARG A 137 -8.07 -9.99 -1.30
N SER A 138 -7.89 -11.16 -1.91
CA SER A 138 -6.56 -11.75 -2.11
C SER A 138 -5.73 -10.88 -3.05
N ARG A 139 -4.45 -10.73 -2.73
CA ARG A 139 -3.49 -10.01 -3.56
C ARG A 139 -3.23 -10.76 -4.87
N THR A 140 -3.01 -10.01 -5.94
CA THR A 140 -2.69 -10.56 -7.26
C THR A 140 -1.36 -11.31 -7.27
N SER A 141 -1.36 -12.51 -7.88
CA SER A 141 -0.14 -13.30 -8.13
C SER A 141 0.40 -13.05 -9.53
N LEU A 142 1.71 -13.28 -9.72
CA LEU A 142 2.33 -13.25 -11.05
C LEU A 142 1.70 -14.29 -11.99
N SER A 143 1.39 -15.48 -11.47
CA SER A 143 0.75 -16.55 -12.24
C SER A 143 -0.59 -16.11 -12.83
N ALA A 144 -1.41 -15.35 -12.09
CA ALA A 144 -2.69 -14.88 -12.58
C ALA A 144 -2.55 -13.92 -13.77
N TRP A 145 -1.52 -13.06 -13.78
CA TRP A 145 -1.20 -12.20 -14.92
C TRP A 145 -0.67 -12.97 -16.12
N ILE A 146 0.17 -13.99 -15.90
CA ILE A 146 0.69 -14.86 -16.95
C ILE A 146 -0.46 -15.62 -17.63
N GLU A 147 -1.34 -16.24 -16.85
CA GLU A 147 -2.54 -16.91 -17.37
C GLU A 147 -3.42 -15.93 -18.16
N ALA A 148 -3.72 -14.76 -17.60
CA ALA A 148 -4.54 -13.76 -18.28
C ALA A 148 -3.94 -13.30 -19.61
N PHE A 149 -2.62 -13.22 -19.70
CA PHE A 149 -1.91 -12.88 -20.92
C PHE A 149 -2.03 -13.96 -21.99
N PHE A 150 -1.71 -15.21 -21.65
CA PHE A 150 -1.76 -16.32 -22.60
C PHE A 150 -3.19 -16.73 -23.00
N ASP A 151 -4.15 -16.53 -22.10
CA ASP A 151 -5.58 -16.67 -22.40
C ASP A 151 -6.12 -15.56 -23.31
N GLY A 152 -5.37 -14.46 -23.49
CA GLY A 152 -5.83 -13.30 -24.25
C GLY A 152 -7.08 -12.65 -23.64
N ARG A 153 -7.14 -12.51 -22.31
CA ARG A 153 -8.38 -12.05 -21.64
C ARG A 153 -8.75 -10.63 -22.05
N GLU A 154 -9.99 -10.46 -22.51
CA GLU A 154 -10.57 -9.17 -22.91
C GLU A 154 -11.61 -8.65 -21.90
N ARG A 155 -11.97 -9.47 -20.91
CA ARG A 155 -12.99 -9.16 -19.89
C ARG A 155 -12.65 -9.80 -18.55
N PRO A 156 -13.17 -9.27 -17.45
CA PRO A 156 -13.00 -9.89 -16.13
C PRO A 156 -13.60 -11.29 -16.11
N THR A 157 -12.96 -12.17 -15.37
CA THR A 157 -13.47 -13.52 -15.12
C THR A 157 -14.64 -13.49 -14.14
N HIS A 158 -15.49 -14.51 -14.17
CA HIS A 158 -16.54 -14.65 -13.17
C HIS A 158 -15.97 -14.69 -11.74
N ALA A 159 -14.79 -15.28 -11.54
CA ALA A 159 -14.11 -15.28 -10.24
C ALA A 159 -13.78 -13.86 -9.77
N GLN A 160 -13.21 -13.02 -10.64
CA GLN A 160 -12.90 -11.62 -10.29
C GLN A 160 -14.16 -10.81 -9.94
N ILE A 161 -15.25 -11.02 -10.69
CA ILE A 161 -16.54 -10.36 -10.42
C ILE A 161 -17.09 -10.77 -9.06
N PHE A 162 -17.08 -12.08 -8.76
CA PHE A 162 -17.53 -12.61 -7.48
C PHE A 162 -16.67 -12.12 -6.32
N ASP A 163 -15.35 -12.21 -6.45
CA ASP A 163 -14.41 -11.81 -5.40
C ASP A 163 -14.55 -10.33 -5.05
N GLN A 164 -14.73 -9.44 -6.03
CA GLN A 164 -14.98 -8.04 -5.73
C GLN A 164 -16.32 -7.87 -5.00
N ASN A 165 -17.41 -8.32 -5.62
CA ASN A 165 -18.76 -8.03 -5.12
C ASN A 165 -19.04 -8.68 -3.75
N GLY A 166 -18.42 -9.83 -3.46
CA GLY A 166 -18.57 -10.55 -2.19
C GLY A 166 -17.67 -10.04 -1.08
N LEU A 167 -16.63 -9.24 -1.38
CA LEU A 167 -15.61 -8.83 -0.40
C LEU A 167 -15.43 -7.30 -0.31
N ILE A 168 -16.41 -6.51 -0.78
CA ILE A 168 -16.37 -5.04 -0.70
C ILE A 168 -16.23 -4.61 0.76
N ALA A 169 -15.04 -4.14 1.11
CA ALA A 169 -14.75 -3.61 2.44
C ALA A 169 -15.26 -2.17 2.56
N SER A 170 -15.69 -1.81 3.76
CA SER A 170 -16.12 -0.46 4.11
C SER A 170 -15.84 -0.15 5.57
N ALA A 171 -15.68 1.12 5.89
CA ALA A 171 -15.49 1.61 7.25
C ALA A 171 -16.45 2.77 7.53
N GLU A 172 -16.89 2.89 8.78
CA GLU A 172 -17.70 4.03 9.23
C GLU A 172 -16.79 5.21 9.56
N MET A 173 -16.89 6.29 8.77
CA MET A 173 -16.09 7.50 8.91
C MET A 173 -17.00 8.71 9.00
N CYS A 174 -16.93 9.46 10.10
CA CYS A 174 -17.73 10.68 10.31
C CYS A 174 -19.25 10.46 10.11
N GLY A 175 -19.77 9.28 10.49
CA GLY A 175 -21.19 8.93 10.35
C GLY A 175 -21.63 8.59 8.92
N ARG A 176 -20.68 8.24 8.04
CA ARG A 176 -20.93 7.74 6.69
C ARG A 176 -20.11 6.48 6.44
N THR A 177 -20.72 5.51 5.77
CA THR A 177 -20.00 4.36 5.22
C THR A 177 -19.10 4.80 4.06
N ALA A 178 -17.80 4.54 4.18
CA ALA A 178 -16.80 4.84 3.17
C ALA A 178 -16.14 3.56 2.66
N ILE A 179 -15.90 3.49 1.35
CA ILE A 179 -15.23 2.37 0.67
C ILE A 179 -13.72 2.60 0.49
N THR A 180 -13.23 3.71 1.02
CA THR A 180 -11.82 4.08 1.13
C THR A 180 -11.59 4.64 2.53
N PHE A 181 -10.42 4.40 3.08
CA PHE A 181 -10.08 4.77 4.46
C PHE A 181 -8.57 5.02 4.57
N PHE A 182 -8.11 5.43 5.75
CA PHE A 182 -6.68 5.69 5.97
C PHE A 182 -5.89 4.39 6.18
N LEU A 183 -4.61 4.38 5.85
CA LEU A 183 -3.73 3.23 6.06
C LEU A 183 -3.57 2.84 7.54
N ASP A 184 -3.84 3.77 8.46
CA ASP A 184 -3.79 3.56 9.90
C ASP A 184 -5.18 3.42 10.55
N GLU A 185 -6.23 3.22 9.73
CA GLU A 185 -7.58 2.94 10.21
C GLU A 185 -7.61 1.69 11.11
N ASP A 186 -8.52 1.69 12.07
CA ASP A 186 -8.70 0.57 12.97
C ASP A 186 -9.35 -0.61 12.23
N VAL A 187 -8.65 -1.74 12.14
CA VAL A 187 -9.11 -2.93 11.40
C VAL A 187 -10.46 -3.44 11.94
N ASP A 188 -10.71 -3.29 13.24
CA ASP A 188 -11.98 -3.69 13.86
C ASP A 188 -13.17 -2.82 13.40
N ARG A 189 -12.91 -1.68 12.74
CA ARG A 189 -13.92 -0.80 12.13
C ARG A 189 -14.14 -1.07 10.64
N ILE A 190 -13.27 -1.88 10.03
CA ILE A 190 -13.40 -2.28 8.63
C ILE A 190 -14.27 -3.53 8.57
N SER A 191 -15.40 -3.43 7.89
CA SER A 191 -16.37 -4.51 7.74
C SER A 191 -16.60 -4.84 6.26
N VAL A 192 -17.09 -6.04 5.99
CA VAL A 192 -17.48 -6.45 4.64
C VAL A 192 -18.96 -6.16 4.43
N THR A 193 -19.30 -5.66 3.24
CA THR A 193 -20.69 -5.50 2.81
C THR A 193 -21.36 -6.88 2.80
N PRO A 194 -22.53 -7.07 3.46
CA PRO A 194 -23.19 -8.37 3.55
C PRO A 194 -23.91 -8.71 2.22
N ALA A 195 -23.14 -8.96 1.16
CA ALA A 195 -23.63 -9.20 -0.21
C ALA A 195 -23.22 -10.59 -0.76
N LEU A 196 -22.81 -11.53 0.11
CA LEU A 196 -22.24 -12.81 -0.31
C LEU A 196 -23.25 -13.66 -1.08
N GLN A 197 -24.50 -13.72 -0.61
CA GLN A 197 -25.58 -14.47 -1.25
C GLN A 197 -25.94 -13.87 -2.61
N GLU A 198 -26.06 -12.55 -2.69
CA GLU A 198 -26.36 -11.79 -3.91
C GLU A 198 -25.23 -11.95 -4.93
N ALA A 199 -23.97 -11.84 -4.50
CA ALA A 199 -22.80 -12.02 -5.35
C ALA A 199 -22.75 -13.45 -5.92
N PHE A 200 -23.05 -14.47 -5.12
CA PHE A 200 -23.10 -15.85 -5.60
C PHE A 200 -24.26 -16.09 -6.58
N ALA A 201 -25.44 -15.53 -6.29
CA ALA A 201 -26.59 -15.62 -7.19
C ALA A 201 -26.29 -14.99 -8.56
N ALA A 202 -25.69 -13.79 -8.57
CA ALA A 202 -25.26 -13.11 -9.79
C ALA A 202 -24.20 -13.90 -10.56
N TRP A 203 -23.21 -14.46 -9.86
CA TRP A 203 -22.19 -15.32 -10.46
C TRP A 203 -22.81 -16.56 -11.12
N LYS A 204 -23.72 -17.24 -10.41
CA LYS A 204 -24.39 -18.44 -10.90
C LYS A 204 -25.22 -18.12 -12.14
N GLN A 205 -26.01 -17.06 -12.09
CA GLN A 205 -26.81 -16.58 -13.22
C GLN A 205 -25.91 -16.33 -14.44
N LYS A 206 -24.85 -15.53 -14.31
CA LYS A 206 -23.93 -15.23 -15.42
C LYS A 206 -23.30 -16.48 -16.02
N ARG A 207 -22.92 -17.45 -15.18
CA ARG A 207 -22.36 -18.72 -15.63
C ARG A 207 -23.37 -19.58 -16.38
N GLU A 208 -24.61 -19.67 -15.90
CA GLU A 208 -25.68 -20.47 -16.51
C GLU A 208 -26.16 -19.86 -17.83
N THR A 209 -26.26 -18.53 -17.92
CA THR A 209 -26.68 -17.83 -19.14
C THR A 209 -25.55 -17.60 -20.13
N GLN A 210 -24.31 -18.01 -19.81
CA GLN A 210 -23.10 -17.70 -20.58
C GLN A 210 -23.00 -16.21 -20.91
N ASP A 211 -23.33 -15.35 -19.93
CA ASP A 211 -23.36 -13.91 -20.12
C ASP A 211 -21.97 -13.38 -20.49
N ALA A 212 -21.89 -12.84 -21.70
CA ALA A 212 -20.67 -12.33 -22.28
C ALA A 212 -20.43 -10.84 -21.99
N SER A 213 -21.36 -10.16 -21.29
CA SER A 213 -21.30 -8.72 -21.05
C SER A 213 -20.03 -8.34 -20.28
N TYR A 214 -19.41 -7.22 -20.66
CA TYR A 214 -18.39 -6.61 -19.82
C TYR A 214 -19.01 -6.19 -18.48
N TYR A 215 -18.28 -6.38 -17.40
CA TYR A 215 -18.70 -5.99 -16.06
C TYR A 215 -17.55 -5.26 -15.40
N ASP A 216 -17.79 -4.03 -14.94
CA ASP A 216 -16.71 -3.18 -14.48
C ASP A 216 -16.32 -3.51 -13.03
N VAL A 217 -15.16 -4.12 -12.86
CA VAL A 217 -14.58 -4.54 -11.57
C VAL A 217 -13.06 -4.37 -11.63
N HIS A 218 -12.45 -4.13 -10.47
CA HIS A 218 -11.03 -4.35 -10.24
C HIS A 218 -10.72 -5.84 -10.48
N CYS A 219 -10.13 -6.12 -11.64
CA CYS A 219 -9.56 -7.42 -11.98
C CYS A 219 -8.43 -7.81 -11.03
N TRP A 220 -7.69 -6.80 -10.53
CA TRP A 220 -6.44 -7.01 -9.82
C TRP A 220 -6.34 -6.14 -8.59
N VAL A 221 -5.69 -6.69 -7.56
CA VAL A 221 -5.54 -6.11 -6.23
C VAL A 221 -4.07 -6.03 -5.86
N PHE A 222 -3.63 -4.86 -5.37
CA PHE A 222 -2.21 -4.56 -5.13
C PHE A 222 -1.96 -3.86 -3.80
N THR A 223 -0.80 -4.16 -3.22
CA THR A 223 -0.04 -3.25 -2.37
C THR A 223 1.11 -2.62 -3.18
N PRO A 224 1.72 -1.51 -2.72
CA PRO A 224 2.87 -0.89 -3.38
C PRO A 224 4.02 -1.88 -3.65
N SER A 225 4.45 -2.62 -2.62
CA SER A 225 5.54 -3.60 -2.75
C SER A 225 5.20 -4.72 -3.71
N SER A 226 3.93 -5.15 -3.73
CA SER A 226 3.50 -6.23 -4.62
C SER A 226 3.46 -5.83 -6.08
N PHE A 227 3.06 -4.59 -6.36
CA PHE A 227 3.02 -4.06 -7.70
C PHE A 227 4.44 -3.91 -8.26
N ARG A 228 5.36 -3.39 -7.44
CA ARG A 228 6.79 -3.34 -7.76
C ARG A 228 7.35 -4.73 -8.10
N LEU A 229 7.04 -5.74 -7.28
CA LEU A 229 7.49 -7.11 -7.50
C LEU A 229 6.95 -7.67 -8.83
N LEU A 230 5.65 -7.54 -9.09
CA LEU A 230 5.01 -8.02 -10.32
C LEU A 230 5.68 -7.41 -11.56
N LEU A 231 5.85 -6.09 -11.58
CA LEU A 231 6.46 -5.39 -12.71
C LEU A 231 7.93 -5.76 -12.92
N SER A 232 8.68 -5.90 -11.81
CA SER A 232 10.09 -6.32 -11.87
C SER A 232 10.22 -7.74 -12.40
N ASP A 233 9.33 -8.65 -11.97
CA ASP A 233 9.29 -10.03 -12.46
C ASP A 233 8.95 -10.08 -13.95
N LEU A 234 7.97 -9.30 -14.42
CA LEU A 234 7.65 -9.22 -15.85
C LEU A 234 8.82 -8.69 -16.69
N TYR A 235 9.55 -7.68 -16.19
CA TYR A 235 10.73 -7.15 -16.88
C TYR A 235 11.83 -8.20 -16.96
N PHE A 236 12.10 -8.90 -15.86
CA PHE A 236 13.08 -9.98 -15.79
C PHE A 236 12.74 -11.14 -16.73
N LEU A 237 11.46 -11.52 -16.80
CA LEU A 237 10.96 -12.59 -17.67
C LEU A 237 10.84 -12.18 -19.15
N GLY A 238 11.10 -10.92 -19.49
CA GLY A 238 10.94 -10.42 -20.86
C GLY A 238 9.48 -10.29 -21.32
N LEU A 239 8.54 -10.24 -20.38
CA LEU A 239 7.11 -10.06 -20.66
C LEU A 239 6.68 -8.58 -20.71
N SER A 240 7.48 -7.69 -20.13
CA SER A 240 7.27 -6.24 -20.15
C SER A 240 8.56 -5.51 -20.53
N PRO A 241 8.49 -4.42 -21.33
CA PRO A 241 9.67 -3.62 -21.69
C PRO A 241 9.98 -2.51 -20.67
N PHE A 242 9.28 -2.47 -19.54
CA PHE A 242 9.37 -1.38 -18.57
C PHE A 242 10.23 -1.73 -17.36
N ALA A 243 11.14 -0.83 -17.01
CA ALA A 243 11.82 -0.84 -15.73
C ALA A 243 11.00 -0.01 -14.71
N VAL A 244 10.93 -0.49 -13.46
CA VAL A 244 10.28 0.26 -12.37
C VAL A 244 11.22 1.35 -11.88
N GLU A 245 10.91 2.60 -12.20
CA GLU A 245 11.66 3.76 -11.71
C GLU A 245 11.27 4.03 -10.24
N GLU A 246 9.97 4.11 -9.98
CA GLU A 246 9.47 4.42 -8.65
C GLU A 246 8.10 3.76 -8.40
N VAL A 247 7.88 3.43 -7.13
CA VAL A 247 6.57 3.10 -6.56
C VAL A 247 6.58 3.76 -5.19
N SER A 248 5.68 4.73 -4.99
CA SER A 248 5.62 5.55 -3.77
C SER A 248 4.28 5.40 -3.08
N GLU A 249 4.35 5.13 -1.77
CA GLU A 249 3.18 5.06 -0.91
C GLU A 249 2.63 6.47 -0.66
N THR A 250 1.31 6.59 -0.57
CA THR A 250 0.68 7.80 -0.06
C THR A 250 0.10 7.53 1.32
N THR A 251 -0.38 8.58 2.02
CA THR A 251 -1.12 8.41 3.28
C THR A 251 -2.61 8.14 3.05
N VAL A 252 -3.04 8.00 1.80
CA VAL A 252 -4.44 7.81 1.39
C VAL A 252 -4.61 6.46 0.68
N SER A 253 -5.81 6.16 0.19
CA SER A 253 -6.20 4.87 -0.38
C SER A 253 -5.58 4.51 -1.75
N GLU A 254 -4.48 5.15 -2.14
CA GLU A 254 -3.80 4.92 -3.42
C GLU A 254 -2.27 4.99 -3.26
N PHE A 255 -1.56 4.48 -4.27
CA PHE A 255 -0.12 4.64 -4.42
C PHE A 255 0.20 4.98 -5.87
N TYR A 256 1.40 5.51 -6.09
CA TYR A 256 1.84 5.91 -7.43
C TYR A 256 2.94 4.99 -7.93
N ALA A 257 2.96 4.76 -9.24
CA ALA A 257 4.02 4.01 -9.91
C ALA A 257 4.48 4.75 -11.16
N HIS A 258 5.79 4.88 -11.33
CA HIS A 258 6.41 5.46 -12.51
C HIS A 258 7.33 4.44 -13.15
N LEU A 259 7.04 4.09 -14.39
CA LEU A 259 7.77 3.10 -15.16
C LEU A 259 8.44 3.77 -16.35
N ARG A 260 9.70 3.44 -16.59
CA ARG A 260 10.47 3.98 -17.72
C ARG A 260 10.58 2.92 -18.81
N LEU A 261 10.32 3.30 -20.06
CA LEU A 261 10.49 2.40 -21.20
C LEU A 261 11.99 2.15 -21.45
N ALA A 262 12.48 1.03 -20.95
CA ALA A 262 13.87 0.59 -21.09
C ALA A 262 14.07 -0.26 -22.37
N GLY A 263 13.02 -0.96 -22.80
CA GLY A 263 13.08 -2.01 -23.83
C GLY A 263 13.36 -3.39 -23.22
N TYR A 264 13.25 -4.43 -24.01
CA TYR A 264 13.53 -5.79 -23.54
C TYR A 264 15.03 -6.00 -23.31
N LYS A 265 15.36 -6.72 -22.23
CA LYS A 265 16.73 -7.00 -21.82
C LYS A 265 16.92 -8.50 -21.60
N THR A 266 18.04 -9.03 -22.10
CA THR A 266 18.57 -10.33 -21.68
C THR A 266 19.53 -10.11 -20.52
N PHE A 267 19.36 -10.86 -19.45
CA PHE A 267 20.18 -10.75 -18.23
C PHE A 267 21.36 -11.71 -18.30
N SER A 268 22.56 -11.23 -17.94
CA SER A 268 23.71 -12.12 -17.73
C SER A 268 23.51 -13.01 -16.49
N GLY A 269 24.36 -14.03 -16.30
CA GLY A 269 24.30 -14.88 -15.11
C GLY A 269 24.43 -14.08 -13.80
N GLU A 270 25.39 -13.16 -13.74
CA GLU A 270 25.60 -12.27 -12.59
C GLU A 270 24.40 -11.35 -12.34
N GLU A 271 23.82 -10.79 -13.41
CA GLU A 271 22.64 -9.92 -13.30
C GLU A 271 21.40 -10.71 -12.83
N ALA A 272 21.26 -11.96 -13.27
CA ALA A 272 20.17 -12.84 -12.82
C ALA A 272 20.32 -13.22 -11.34
N GLU A 273 21.53 -13.55 -10.88
CA GLU A 273 21.81 -13.78 -9.46
C GLU A 273 21.48 -12.55 -8.61
N ALA A 274 21.93 -11.36 -9.05
CA ALA A 274 21.62 -10.10 -8.40
C ALA A 274 20.11 -9.82 -8.36
N TYR A 275 19.39 -10.15 -9.44
CA TYR A 275 17.94 -10.04 -9.50
C TYR A 275 17.26 -10.97 -8.48
N HIS A 276 17.65 -12.24 -8.42
CA HIS A 276 17.08 -13.18 -7.44
C HIS A 276 17.28 -12.71 -5.99
N ALA A 277 18.47 -12.20 -5.67
CA ALA A 277 18.74 -11.63 -4.35
C ALA A 277 17.89 -10.36 -4.06
N ALA A 278 17.63 -9.53 -5.07
CA ALA A 278 16.72 -8.38 -4.94
C ALA A 278 15.26 -8.81 -4.82
N ARG A 279 14.86 -9.83 -5.57
CA ARG A 279 13.52 -10.41 -5.56
C ARG A 279 13.14 -10.98 -4.21
N GLU A 280 14.07 -11.64 -3.51
CA GLU A 280 13.86 -12.08 -2.13
C GLU A 280 13.54 -10.93 -1.18
N ARG A 281 14.18 -9.76 -1.36
CA ARG A 281 13.86 -8.57 -0.56
C ARG A 281 12.46 -8.05 -0.87
N MET A 282 12.13 -7.92 -2.15
CA MET A 282 10.79 -7.49 -2.58
C MET A 282 9.69 -8.43 -2.07
N LEU A 283 9.93 -9.74 -2.06
CA LEU A 283 9.00 -10.72 -1.47
C LEU A 283 8.79 -10.49 0.03
N ARG A 284 9.85 -10.16 0.77
CA ARG A 284 9.72 -9.78 2.18
C ARG A 284 8.93 -8.49 2.34
N ASP A 285 9.20 -7.48 1.52
CA ASP A 285 8.49 -6.19 1.55
C ASP A 285 6.97 -6.36 1.30
N VAL A 286 6.59 -7.33 0.45
CA VAL A 286 5.17 -7.72 0.26
C VAL A 286 4.56 -8.27 1.54
N LEU A 287 5.26 -9.15 2.24
CA LEU A 287 4.80 -9.68 3.54
C LEU A 287 4.70 -8.57 4.58
N CYS A 288 5.61 -7.58 4.55
CA CYS A 288 5.54 -6.40 5.41
C CYS A 288 4.24 -5.61 5.17
N ASP A 289 3.89 -5.37 3.90
CA ASP A 289 2.67 -4.65 3.52
C ASP A 289 1.41 -5.37 4.00
N GLU A 290 1.32 -6.67 3.77
CA GLU A 290 0.18 -7.50 4.20
C GLU A 290 0.06 -7.51 5.73
N ALA A 291 1.20 -7.56 6.42
CA ALA A 291 1.21 -7.56 7.87
C ALA A 291 0.91 -6.20 8.51
N ARG A 292 1.21 -5.10 7.82
CA ARG A 292 0.75 -3.76 8.21
C ARG A 292 -0.77 -3.66 8.13
N ALA A 293 -1.36 -4.22 7.07
CA ALA A 293 -2.80 -4.26 6.87
C ALA A 293 -3.54 -5.10 7.93
N ALA A 294 -2.94 -6.22 8.36
CA ALA A 294 -3.55 -7.15 9.33
C ALA A 294 -3.55 -6.67 10.80
N GLY A 295 -3.20 -5.40 11.08
CA GLY A 295 -3.19 -4.87 12.45
C GLY A 295 -1.95 -5.27 13.25
N ARG A 296 -0.84 -4.57 13.01
CA ARG A 296 0.29 -4.33 13.94
C ARG A 296 0.67 -5.44 14.95
N GLU A 297 1.05 -6.62 14.46
CA GLU A 297 2.00 -7.51 15.19
C GLU A 297 3.38 -7.58 14.51
N ILE A 298 3.50 -7.39 13.20
CA ILE A 298 4.78 -7.54 12.47
C ILE A 298 5.57 -6.24 12.40
N ALA A 299 4.91 -5.08 12.47
CA ALA A 299 5.61 -3.79 12.60
C ALA A 299 6.52 -3.74 13.84
N LEU A 300 6.14 -4.44 14.92
CA LEU A 300 6.98 -4.66 16.10
C LEU A 300 8.25 -5.46 15.74
N PHE A 301 8.13 -6.58 15.03
CA PHE A 301 9.26 -7.44 14.65
C PHE A 301 10.21 -6.82 13.60
N GLU A 302 9.71 -5.96 12.72
CA GLU A 302 10.52 -5.33 11.66
C GLU A 302 11.16 -4.02 12.08
N HIS A 303 10.48 -3.18 12.87
CA HIS A 303 11.16 -2.08 13.58
C HIS A 303 12.25 -2.63 14.51
N MET A 304 12.04 -3.79 15.14
CA MET A 304 13.08 -4.49 15.89
C MET A 304 14.21 -5.00 14.97
N ARG A 305 13.94 -5.71 13.86
CA ARG A 305 15.03 -6.20 12.98
C ARG A 305 15.87 -5.08 12.34
N ALA A 306 15.27 -3.94 12.00
CA ALA A 306 15.97 -2.83 11.34
C ALA A 306 16.76 -1.95 12.33
N ARG A 307 16.30 -1.83 13.58
CA ARG A 307 16.92 -0.99 14.63
C ARG A 307 18.08 -1.69 15.36
N TYR A 308 18.00 -3.01 15.56
CA TYR A 308 19.07 -3.80 16.23
C TYR A 308 20.29 -4.08 15.33
N ARG A 309 20.20 -3.82 14.01
CA ARG A 309 21.38 -3.81 13.14
C ARG A 309 22.29 -2.59 13.35
N ARG A 310 21.77 -1.50 13.96
CA ARG A 310 22.51 -0.23 14.17
C ARG A 310 23.09 -0.07 15.57
N ILE A 311 22.64 -0.85 16.55
CA ILE A 311 23.03 -0.73 17.96
C ILE A 311 23.49 -2.13 18.37
N GLY A 312 24.80 -2.37 18.46
CA GLY A 312 25.43 -3.68 18.64
C GLY A 312 25.09 -4.38 19.97
N TRP A 313 23.84 -4.78 20.14
CA TRP A 313 23.30 -5.52 21.27
C TRP A 313 22.86 -6.92 20.85
N ASN A 314 23.11 -7.92 21.68
CA ASN A 314 22.80 -9.33 21.42
C ASN A 314 21.29 -9.61 21.45
N ALA A 315 20.59 -9.32 20.34
CA ALA A 315 19.18 -9.63 20.08
C ALA A 315 18.68 -11.03 20.53
N PRO A 316 19.45 -12.14 20.39
CA PRO A 316 19.01 -13.44 20.89
C PRO A 316 18.82 -13.50 22.42
N ILE A 317 19.54 -12.70 23.20
CA ILE A 317 19.46 -12.72 24.67
C ILE A 317 18.18 -12.03 25.16
N VAL A 318 17.84 -10.88 24.58
CA VAL A 318 16.60 -10.15 24.90
C VAL A 318 15.38 -10.99 24.51
N MET A 319 15.43 -11.66 23.36
CA MET A 319 14.36 -12.54 22.89
C MET A 319 14.19 -13.78 23.79
N ALA A 320 15.28 -14.42 24.20
CA ALA A 320 15.23 -15.53 25.14
C ALA A 320 14.63 -15.13 26.50
N ARG A 321 14.91 -13.90 26.98
CA ARG A 321 14.37 -13.36 28.24
C ARG A 321 12.90 -12.98 28.12
N ALA A 322 12.51 -12.31 27.03
CA ALA A 322 11.12 -12.00 26.71
C ALA A 322 10.25 -13.26 26.64
N LEU A 323 10.74 -14.29 25.94
CA LEU A 323 10.07 -15.60 25.85
C LEU A 323 10.01 -16.29 27.21
N LYS A 324 11.08 -16.23 28.02
CA LYS A 324 11.10 -16.78 29.38
C LYS A 324 10.11 -16.08 30.31
N ILE A 325 9.93 -14.76 30.20
CA ILE A 325 8.90 -14.01 30.95
C ILE A 325 7.51 -14.46 30.53
N LEU A 326 7.24 -14.57 29.23
CA LEU A 326 5.95 -15.01 28.70
C LEU A 326 5.60 -16.44 29.15
N LEU A 327 6.54 -17.38 28.98
CA LEU A 327 6.36 -18.78 29.36
C LEU A 327 6.21 -18.97 30.88
N ARG A 328 6.91 -18.17 31.69
CA ARG A 328 6.89 -18.29 33.15
C ARG A 328 5.70 -17.59 33.81
N THR A 329 5.26 -16.46 33.27
CA THR A 329 4.21 -15.63 33.92
C THR A 329 2.84 -15.77 33.27
N ARG A 330 2.77 -16.21 32.00
CA ARG A 330 1.55 -16.22 31.17
C ARG A 330 0.82 -14.86 31.13
N LYS A 331 1.54 -13.76 31.36
CA LYS A 331 0.98 -12.39 31.39
C LYS A 331 1.52 -11.57 30.21
N PRO A 332 0.81 -11.49 29.08
CA PRO A 332 1.27 -10.74 27.90
C PRO A 332 1.48 -9.26 28.17
N ALA A 333 0.75 -8.69 29.14
CA ALA A 333 0.95 -7.31 29.60
C ALA A 333 2.38 -7.04 30.13
N LEU A 334 3.02 -8.03 30.79
CA LEU A 334 4.39 -7.88 31.29
C LEU A 334 5.42 -7.93 30.16
N LEU A 335 5.15 -8.68 29.09
CA LEU A 335 6.00 -8.70 27.91
C LEU A 335 6.00 -7.33 27.23
N ARG A 336 4.81 -6.73 27.05
CA ARG A 336 4.68 -5.39 26.47
C ARG A 336 5.41 -4.33 27.30
N GLN A 337 5.33 -4.41 28.62
CA GLN A 337 6.07 -3.51 29.53
C GLN A 337 7.58 -3.76 29.49
N TYR A 338 8.02 -5.02 29.44
CA TYR A 338 9.43 -5.37 29.32
C TYR A 338 10.07 -4.77 28.08
N LEU A 339 9.40 -4.89 26.93
CA LEU A 339 9.88 -4.35 25.66
C LEU A 339 9.90 -2.82 25.68
N ALA A 340 8.85 -2.18 26.22
CA ALA A 340 8.81 -0.73 26.37
C ALA A 340 9.95 -0.18 27.24
N ILE A 341 10.31 -0.89 28.33
CA ILE A 341 11.45 -0.54 29.18
C ILE A 341 12.75 -0.70 28.39
N CYS A 342 12.95 -1.82 27.70
CA CYS A 342 14.15 -2.06 26.90
C CYS A 342 14.35 -1.05 25.76
N ASP A 343 13.26 -0.54 25.18
CA ASP A 343 13.28 0.41 24.07
C ASP A 343 13.31 1.88 24.50
N SER A 344 13.14 2.15 25.80
CA SER A 344 13.12 3.51 26.33
C SER A 344 14.51 4.13 26.29
N VAL A 345 14.61 5.36 25.77
CA VAL A 345 15.83 6.18 25.83
C VAL A 345 16.23 6.56 27.26
N PHE A 346 15.32 6.35 28.22
CA PHE A 346 15.55 6.62 29.64
C PHE A 346 16.01 5.38 30.41
N PHE A 347 16.06 4.21 29.78
CA PHE A 347 16.56 2.99 30.39
C PHE A 347 18.03 2.76 30.00
N ASP A 348 18.93 2.86 30.98
CA ASP A 348 20.35 2.62 30.81
C ASP A 348 20.74 1.36 31.59
N ALA A 349 20.95 0.27 30.85
CA ALA A 349 21.24 -1.01 31.47
C ALA A 349 22.60 -1.07 32.15
N ASP A 350 23.62 -0.35 31.65
CA ASP A 350 24.95 -0.34 32.25
C ASP A 350 24.94 0.46 33.55
N PHE A 351 24.34 1.65 33.53
CA PHE A 351 24.04 2.43 34.72
C PHE A 351 23.28 1.59 35.76
N TYR A 352 22.23 0.89 35.33
CA TYR A 352 21.38 0.12 36.22
C TYR A 352 22.13 -1.08 36.84
N ARG A 353 22.94 -1.79 36.04
CA ARG A 353 23.78 -2.88 36.55
C ARG A 353 24.83 -2.37 37.54
N GLN A 354 25.49 -1.26 37.21
CA GLN A 354 26.55 -0.69 38.04
C GLN A 354 26.00 -0.20 39.40
N ASN A 355 24.82 0.42 39.39
CA ASN A 355 24.24 1.00 40.61
C ASN A 355 23.50 0.00 41.49
N TYR A 356 22.95 -1.08 40.91
CA TYR A 356 22.08 -2.02 41.64
C TYR A 356 22.58 -3.47 41.66
N GLY A 357 23.71 -3.77 41.02
CA GLY A 357 24.40 -5.06 41.15
C GLY A 357 23.65 -6.25 40.55
N VAL A 358 22.82 -6.04 39.54
CA VAL A 358 21.98 -7.08 38.93
C VAL A 358 22.51 -7.55 37.58
N SER A 359 22.26 -8.81 37.21
CA SER A 359 22.68 -9.35 35.90
C SER A 359 21.68 -9.06 34.78
N ASP A 360 20.39 -8.98 35.11
CA ASP A 360 19.31 -8.72 34.16
C ASP A 360 18.55 -7.43 34.52
N ALA A 361 19.13 -6.30 34.12
CA ALA A 361 18.67 -4.97 34.50
C ALA A 361 17.19 -4.71 34.16
N ALA A 362 16.77 -4.97 32.91
CA ALA A 362 15.40 -4.66 32.47
C ALA A 362 14.37 -5.56 33.16
N THR A 363 14.66 -6.85 33.32
CA THR A 363 13.79 -7.79 34.04
C THR A 363 13.69 -7.41 35.51
N HIS A 364 14.82 -7.05 36.13
CA HIS A 364 14.84 -6.60 37.52
C HIS A 364 14.04 -5.31 37.69
N TYR A 365 14.26 -4.31 36.84
CA TYR A 365 13.53 -3.04 36.90
C TYR A 365 12.02 -3.23 36.75
N LEU A 366 11.60 -4.06 35.78
CA LEU A 366 10.20 -4.41 35.55
C LEU A 366 9.55 -5.07 36.78
N LEU A 367 10.19 -6.09 37.35
CA LEU A 367 9.56 -6.96 38.34
C LEU A 367 9.72 -6.49 39.79
N ALA A 368 10.77 -5.72 40.08
CA ALA A 368 11.11 -5.32 41.45
C ALA A 368 11.63 -3.88 41.55
N GLY A 369 12.57 -3.51 40.68
CA GLY A 369 13.33 -2.26 40.80
C GLY A 369 12.47 -0.99 40.82
N ALA A 370 11.46 -0.90 39.96
CA ALA A 370 10.54 0.23 39.97
C ALA A 370 9.77 0.38 41.30
N ARG A 371 9.34 -0.74 41.91
CA ARG A 371 8.66 -0.73 43.22
C ARG A 371 9.60 -0.32 44.36
N LEU A 372 10.89 -0.61 44.23
CA LEU A 372 11.92 -0.16 45.17
C LEU A 372 12.30 1.32 44.97
N GLY A 373 11.74 1.97 43.95
CA GLY A 373 12.02 3.36 43.61
C GLY A 373 13.40 3.54 42.97
N PHE A 374 13.96 2.49 42.36
CA PHE A 374 15.22 2.58 41.63
C PHE A 374 15.03 3.32 40.32
N ASP A 375 16.03 4.05 39.87
CA ASP A 375 15.94 4.82 38.65
C ASP A 375 16.43 3.98 37.46
N PRO A 376 15.68 3.92 36.35
CA PRO A 376 16.01 3.09 35.18
C PRO A 376 17.27 3.59 34.43
N GLY A 377 17.63 4.84 34.64
CA GLY A 377 18.75 5.51 33.99
C GLY A 377 18.98 6.89 34.60
N PRO A 378 20.04 7.59 34.20
CA PRO A 378 20.41 8.87 34.80
C PRO A 378 19.38 9.99 34.54
N PHE A 379 18.56 9.86 33.50
CA PHE A 379 17.66 10.92 33.02
C PHE A 379 16.18 10.70 33.36
N PHE A 380 15.85 9.70 34.18
CA PHE A 380 14.46 9.46 34.57
C PHE A 380 14.37 9.05 36.03
N SER A 381 13.60 9.81 36.81
CA SER A 381 13.33 9.52 38.21
C SER A 381 12.03 8.74 38.35
N THR A 382 12.14 7.49 38.79
CA THR A 382 11.00 6.62 39.11
C THR A 382 10.13 7.25 40.19
N ARG A 383 10.75 7.81 41.24
CA ARG A 383 10.02 8.41 42.38
C ARG A 383 9.27 9.67 41.98
N GLN A 384 9.94 10.62 41.33
CA GLN A 384 9.28 11.86 40.90
C GLN A 384 8.16 11.58 39.89
N TYR A 385 8.32 10.58 39.03
CA TYR A 385 7.25 10.20 38.12
C TYR A 385 6.01 9.71 38.86
N LEU A 386 6.17 8.88 39.90
CA LEU A 386 5.06 8.36 40.70
C LEU A 386 4.44 9.46 41.58
N GLU A 387 5.21 10.40 42.10
CA GLU A 387 4.70 11.56 42.84
C GLU A 387 3.84 12.49 41.96
N ARG A 388 4.26 12.71 40.71
CA ARG A 388 3.51 13.53 39.73
C ARG A 388 2.30 12.79 39.15
N ASN A 389 2.25 11.47 39.25
CA ASN A 389 1.20 10.64 38.68
C ASN A 389 0.64 9.66 39.74
N PRO A 390 -0.16 10.16 40.71
CA PRO A 390 -0.69 9.33 41.80
C PRO A 390 -1.54 8.16 41.29
N ASP A 391 -2.23 8.34 40.16
CA ASP A 391 -3.01 7.29 39.49
C ASP A 391 -2.16 6.09 39.05
N VAL A 392 -0.91 6.34 38.65
CA VAL A 392 0.05 5.29 38.27
C VAL A 392 0.59 4.58 39.52
N ALA A 393 0.82 5.35 40.60
CA ALA A 393 1.29 4.83 41.88
C ALA A 393 0.25 3.91 42.55
N GLU A 394 -1.01 4.33 42.60
CA GLU A 394 -2.11 3.56 43.18
C GLU A 394 -2.35 2.23 42.44
N ARG A 395 -2.20 2.24 41.11
CA ARG A 395 -2.34 1.04 40.27
C ARG A 395 -1.09 0.14 40.31
N GLY A 396 -0.01 0.60 40.91
CA GLY A 396 1.26 -0.14 40.99
C GLY A 396 1.86 -0.47 39.63
N VAL A 397 1.59 0.35 38.60
CA VAL A 397 2.11 0.15 37.25
C VAL A 397 3.56 0.61 37.20
N ASN A 398 4.40 -0.09 36.43
CA ASN A 398 5.79 0.32 36.25
C ASN A 398 5.83 1.73 35.60
N PRO A 399 6.50 2.72 36.21
CA PRO A 399 6.40 4.12 35.81
C PRO A 399 7.04 4.41 34.46
N LEU A 400 8.18 3.79 34.14
CA LEU A 400 8.79 3.97 32.83
C LEU A 400 7.98 3.29 31.73
N ALA A 401 7.50 2.07 31.99
CA ALA A 401 6.64 1.37 31.04
C ALA A 401 5.32 2.14 30.81
N HIS A 402 4.74 2.71 31.87
CA HIS A 402 3.55 3.55 31.77
C HIS A 402 3.82 4.79 30.92
N TYR A 403 4.93 5.50 31.20
CA TYR A 403 5.31 6.67 30.44
C TYR A 403 5.44 6.37 28.94
N GLU A 404 6.15 5.29 28.56
CA GLU A 404 6.36 4.97 27.15
C GLU A 404 5.09 4.45 26.46
N LEU A 405 4.24 3.70 27.16
CA LEU A 405 3.07 3.05 26.56
C LEU A 405 1.80 3.91 26.54
N SER A 406 1.65 4.82 27.49
CA SER A 406 0.41 5.58 27.71
C SER A 406 0.68 7.06 28.03
N GLY A 407 1.61 7.34 28.96
CA GLY A 407 1.85 8.68 29.45
C GLY A 407 2.36 9.67 28.38
N ARG A 408 3.26 9.24 27.50
CA ARG A 408 3.83 10.09 26.45
C ARG A 408 2.79 10.46 25.38
N PRO A 409 1.98 9.52 24.84
CA PRO A 409 0.82 9.85 24.01
C PRO A 409 -0.20 10.76 24.71
N GLU A 410 -0.41 10.60 26.02
CA GLU A 410 -1.29 11.44 26.84
C GLU A 410 -0.70 12.85 27.11
N GLY A 411 0.50 13.16 26.62
CA GLY A 411 1.16 14.45 26.84
C GLY A 411 1.75 14.62 28.24
N ARG A 412 1.84 13.55 29.05
CA ARG A 412 2.51 13.60 30.36
C ARG A 412 4.00 13.83 30.17
N GLN A 413 4.59 14.62 31.05
CA GLN A 413 6.03 14.88 30.99
C GLN A 413 6.84 13.77 31.65
N PRO A 414 8.04 13.43 31.11
CA PRO A 414 8.96 12.55 31.80
C PRO A 414 9.46 13.22 33.08
N ALA A 415 9.70 12.43 34.11
CA ALA A 415 10.32 12.94 35.33
C ALA A 415 11.84 13.00 35.14
N LEU A 416 12.31 14.02 34.44
CA LEU A 416 13.73 14.25 34.22
C LEU A 416 14.43 14.59 35.54
N ARG A 417 15.66 14.12 35.67
CA ARG A 417 16.56 14.42 36.78
C ARG A 417 17.36 15.68 36.53
#